data_AF-E3NQM5-F1
#
_entry.id   AF-E3NQM5-F1
#
_cell.length_a   1.000
_cell.length_b   1.000
_cell.length_c   1.000
_cell.angle_alpha   90.00
_cell.angle_beta   90.00
_cell.angle_gamma   90.00
#
_symmetry.space_group_name_H-M   'P 1'
#
loop_
_entity.id
_entity.type
_entity.pdbx_description
1 polymer ?
#
loop_
_entity_poly.entity_id
_entity_poly.type
_entity_poly.pdbx_seq_one_letter_code
_entity_poly.pdbx_strand_id
1 'polypeptide(L)'
;MFYKLSTQQLKEVLPFFKSKPKFALFANAATFEIEKRLPNHPCDFYCLEINDSKYFYVFRHDFIPDTSRPILMIGSDQSVNENDVIHGLEQIKSVEPDLGNIELLVATSALSAPGRKFFIKHFTRSEDYNVECNNFCLPLSAQAEIQKKIGGMTLPSDFSIGSTRLSDSEIVNSTWKFASPETILQTK
;
A
#
# COMPACT_ATOMS: atom_id res chain seq x y z
N MET A 1 -2.15 16.05 -17.11
CA MET A 1 -0.80 16.37 -16.60
C MET A 1 -0.38 15.27 -15.65
N PHE A 2 0.78 14.64 -15.88
CA PHE A 2 1.36 13.63 -14.98
C PHE A 2 2.55 14.23 -14.25
N TYR A 3 2.65 14.02 -12.94
CA TYR A 3 3.77 14.54 -12.14
C TYR A 3 3.97 13.74 -10.85
N LYS A 4 5.23 13.70 -10.37
CA LYS A 4 5.59 13.18 -9.05
C LYS A 4 5.26 14.23 -7.99
N LEU A 5 4.62 13.80 -6.90
CA LEU A 5 4.30 14.65 -5.76
C LEU A 5 5.55 14.82 -4.89
N SER A 6 5.93 16.07 -4.65
CA SER A 6 6.92 16.41 -3.61
C SER A 6 6.35 16.15 -2.21
N THR A 7 7.22 16.06 -1.20
CA THR A 7 6.81 15.92 0.20
C THR A 7 5.85 17.03 0.64
N GLN A 8 6.01 18.26 0.13
CA GLN A 8 5.12 19.37 0.45
C GLN A 8 3.73 19.18 -0.17
N GLN A 9 3.65 18.82 -1.44
CA GLN A 9 2.37 18.50 -2.09
C GLN A 9 1.69 17.28 -1.44
N LEU A 10 2.47 16.30 -0.98
CA LEU A 10 1.95 15.15 -0.26
C LEU A 10 1.30 15.55 1.07
N LYS A 11 1.89 16.50 1.80
CA LYS A 11 1.28 17.08 3.02
C LYS A 11 -0.04 17.79 2.72
N GLU A 12 -0.13 18.47 1.57
CA GLU A 12 -1.35 19.18 1.13
C GLU A 12 -2.46 18.22 0.70
N VAL A 13 -2.12 17.08 0.09
CA VAL A 13 -3.07 16.04 -0.34
C VAL A 13 -3.47 15.12 0.82
N LEU A 14 -2.65 14.97 1.86
CA LEU A 14 -2.93 14.06 2.97
C LEU A 14 -4.31 14.26 3.63
N PRO A 15 -4.80 15.49 3.90
CA PRO A 15 -6.16 15.72 4.40
C PRO A 15 -7.24 15.14 3.48
N PHE A 16 -7.07 15.26 2.16
CA PHE A 16 -7.99 14.67 1.19
C PHE A 16 -8.01 13.15 1.32
N PHE A 17 -6.85 12.47 1.38
CA PHE A 17 -6.81 11.03 1.58
C PHE A 17 -7.48 10.60 2.90
N LYS A 18 -7.23 11.34 3.99
CA LYS A 18 -7.82 11.07 5.31
C LYS A 18 -9.34 11.26 5.33
N SER A 19 -9.87 12.15 4.50
CA SER A 19 -11.32 12.43 4.44
C SER A 19 -12.16 11.34 3.77
N LYS A 20 -11.53 10.39 3.05
CA LYS A 20 -12.22 9.39 2.24
C LYS A 20 -11.75 7.97 2.60
N PRO A 21 -12.62 7.08 3.10
CA PRO A 21 -12.23 5.72 3.49
C PRO A 21 -11.53 4.92 2.38
N LYS A 22 -11.93 5.11 1.11
CA LYS A 22 -11.29 4.45 -0.05
C LYS A 22 -9.79 4.79 -0.20
N PHE A 23 -9.32 5.89 0.39
CA PHE A 23 -7.93 6.33 0.36
C PHE A 23 -7.18 6.09 1.69
N ALA A 24 -7.73 5.30 2.62
CA ALA A 24 -7.08 5.05 3.92
C ALA A 24 -5.65 4.50 3.78
N LEU A 25 -5.42 3.57 2.84
CA LEU A 25 -4.07 3.05 2.58
C LEU A 25 -3.12 4.12 2.01
N PHE A 26 -3.63 5.01 1.15
CA PHE A 26 -2.86 6.13 0.61
C PHE A 26 -2.48 7.13 1.71
N ALA A 27 -3.41 7.41 2.64
CA ALA A 27 -3.14 8.25 3.80
C ALA A 27 -2.06 7.65 4.72
N ASN A 28 -2.09 6.34 4.93
CA ASN A 28 -1.08 5.63 5.72
C ASN A 28 0.29 5.67 5.05
N ALA A 29 0.37 5.32 3.76
CA ALA A 29 1.62 5.38 2.98
C ALA A 29 2.20 6.81 2.98
N ALA A 30 1.36 7.82 2.76
CA ALA A 30 1.78 9.22 2.74
C ALA A 30 2.29 9.68 4.11
N THR A 31 1.63 9.26 5.18
CA THR A 31 2.05 9.55 6.55
C THR A 31 3.41 8.91 6.85
N PHE A 32 3.60 7.65 6.45
CA PHE A 32 4.87 6.94 6.65
C PHE A 32 6.02 7.57 5.86
N GLU A 33 5.76 8.02 4.65
CA GLU A 33 6.75 8.74 3.82
C GLU A 33 7.11 10.10 4.44
N ILE A 34 6.11 10.93 4.79
CA ILE A 34 6.34 12.26 5.39
C ILE A 34 7.12 12.15 6.70
N GLU A 35 6.79 11.16 7.53
CA GLU A 35 7.43 10.94 8.84
C GLU A 35 8.67 10.04 8.78
N LYS A 36 9.04 9.54 7.59
CA LYS A 36 10.16 8.62 7.37
C LYS A 36 10.13 7.38 8.27
N ARG A 37 8.95 6.81 8.52
CA ARG A 37 8.77 5.65 9.41
C ARG A 37 9.31 4.34 8.84
N LEU A 38 9.40 4.22 7.52
CA LEU A 38 9.85 3.01 6.82
C LEU A 38 11.00 3.34 5.85
N PRO A 39 12.22 3.63 6.36
CA PRO A 39 13.33 4.13 5.54
C PRO A 39 13.78 3.16 4.44
N ASN A 40 13.58 1.85 4.63
CA ASN A 40 13.93 0.82 3.64
C ASN A 40 12.81 0.57 2.61
N HIS A 41 11.66 1.24 2.76
CA HIS A 41 10.53 1.11 1.85
C HIS A 41 9.94 2.46 1.46
N PRO A 42 10.72 3.33 0.81
CA PRO A 42 10.24 4.65 0.41
C PRO A 42 9.09 4.52 -0.58
N CYS A 43 8.20 5.50 -0.54
CA CYS A 43 7.02 5.54 -1.40
C CYS A 43 7.10 6.74 -2.35
N ASP A 44 7.09 6.45 -3.64
CA ASP A 44 6.96 7.47 -4.67
C ASP A 44 5.50 7.68 -5.04
N PHE A 45 5.04 8.92 -4.88
CA PHE A 45 3.67 9.33 -5.14
C PHE A 45 3.60 10.06 -6.47
N TYR A 46 2.70 9.63 -7.34
CA TYR A 46 2.43 10.26 -8.63
C TYR A 46 0.96 10.62 -8.75
N CYS A 47 0.70 11.71 -9.47
CA CYS A 47 -0.63 12.20 -9.79
C CYS A 47 -0.78 12.35 -11.30
N LEU A 48 -1.89 11.84 -11.83
CA LEU A 48 -2.37 12.13 -13.18
C LEU A 48 -3.66 12.92 -13.06
N GLU A 49 -3.65 14.15 -13.58
CA GLU A 49 -4.84 14.99 -13.71
C GLU A 49 -5.29 15.02 -15.17
N ILE A 50 -6.50 14.53 -15.45
CA ILE A 50 -7.04 14.44 -16.82
C ILE A 50 -8.57 14.46 -16.75
N ASN A 51 -9.21 15.23 -17.65
CA ASN A 51 -10.68 15.31 -17.77
C ASN A 51 -11.39 15.50 -16.40
N ASP A 52 -10.94 16.48 -15.62
CA ASP A 52 -11.45 16.80 -14.27
C ASP A 52 -11.37 15.65 -13.24
N SER A 53 -10.61 14.60 -13.55
CA SER A 53 -10.37 13.45 -12.69
C SER A 53 -8.91 13.41 -12.23
N LYS A 54 -8.68 12.93 -11.01
CA LYS A 54 -7.35 12.69 -10.46
C LYS A 54 -7.14 11.22 -10.19
N TYR A 55 -6.07 10.68 -10.75
CA TYR A 55 -5.57 9.35 -10.46
C TYR A 55 -4.28 9.45 -9.66
N PHE A 56 -4.20 8.67 -8.58
CA PHE A 56 -3.04 8.58 -7.72
C PHE A 56 -2.38 7.22 -7.90
N TYR A 57 -1.07 7.23 -8.12
CA TYR A 57 -0.24 6.03 -8.19
C TYR A 57 0.79 6.11 -7.08
N VAL A 58 0.88 5.08 -6.24
CA VAL A 58 1.90 4.99 -5.19
C VAL A 58 2.77 3.78 -5.50
N PHE A 59 4.03 4.03 -5.81
CA PHE A 59 5.02 3.00 -6.00
C PHE A 59 5.84 2.88 -4.72
N ARG A 60 5.57 1.84 -3.93
CA ARG A 60 6.35 1.52 -2.75
C ARG A 60 7.54 0.68 -3.18
N HIS A 61 8.71 1.24 -3.00
CA HIS A 61 9.97 0.56 -3.21
C HIS A 61 10.22 -0.44 -2.08
N ASP A 62 10.98 -1.48 -2.40
CA ASP A 62 11.55 -2.38 -1.42
C ASP A 62 13.06 -2.45 -1.65
N PHE A 63 13.80 -1.68 -0.86
CA PHE A 63 15.27 -1.59 -0.95
C PHE A 63 15.96 -2.58 -0.03
N ILE A 64 15.23 -3.56 0.49
CA ILE A 64 15.84 -4.63 1.24
C ILE A 64 16.48 -5.63 0.25
N PRO A 65 17.78 -5.98 0.44
CA PRO A 65 18.47 -6.94 -0.42
C PRO A 65 17.74 -8.29 -0.47
N ASP A 66 17.87 -8.97 -1.61
CA ASP A 66 17.42 -10.34 -1.88
C ASP A 66 15.95 -10.55 -2.25
N THR A 67 15.04 -9.62 -1.90
CA THR A 67 13.64 -9.69 -2.35
C THR A 67 13.08 -8.30 -2.62
N SER A 68 13.47 -7.67 -3.74
CA SER A 68 12.76 -6.45 -4.16
C SER A 68 11.33 -6.83 -4.53
N ARG A 69 10.37 -6.45 -3.70
CA ARG A 69 8.94 -6.71 -3.89
C ARG A 69 8.17 -5.39 -3.95
N PRO A 70 8.37 -4.59 -5.02
CA PRO A 70 7.69 -3.32 -5.12
C PRO A 70 6.17 -3.51 -5.16
N ILE A 71 5.46 -2.57 -4.56
CA ILE A 71 3.99 -2.58 -4.50
C ILE A 71 3.49 -1.36 -5.25
N LEU A 72 2.53 -1.56 -6.15
CA LEU A 72 1.82 -0.47 -6.80
C LEU A 72 0.43 -0.32 -6.20
N MET A 73 0.08 0.90 -5.79
CA MET A 73 -1.28 1.25 -5.41
C MET A 73 -1.89 2.22 -6.42
N ILE A 74 -3.13 1.98 -6.84
CA ILE A 74 -3.85 2.87 -7.77
C ILE A 74 -5.16 3.33 -7.15
N GLY A 75 -5.40 4.64 -7.16
CA GLY A 75 -6.60 5.27 -6.63
C GLY A 75 -7.13 6.33 -7.60
N SER A 76 -8.44 6.58 -7.55
CA SER A 76 -9.08 7.66 -8.31
C SER A 76 -10.08 8.39 -7.44
N ASP A 77 -10.16 9.72 -7.59
CA ASP A 77 -11.12 10.53 -6.86
C ASP A 77 -12.54 10.42 -7.41
N GLN A 78 -12.67 10.16 -8.72
CA GLN A 78 -13.91 10.05 -9.50
C GLN A 78 -14.16 8.61 -10.04
N SER A 79 -15.13 8.49 -10.94
CA SER A 79 -15.40 7.29 -11.74
C SER A 79 -14.21 6.92 -12.62
N VAL A 80 -13.96 5.63 -12.79
CA VAL A 80 -12.78 5.12 -13.50
C VAL A 80 -13.00 5.10 -15.00
N ASN A 81 -12.07 5.70 -15.75
CA ASN A 81 -11.91 5.49 -17.19
C ASN A 81 -10.68 4.59 -17.44
N GLU A 82 -10.88 3.47 -18.14
CA GLU A 82 -9.82 2.49 -18.43
C GLU A 82 -8.63 3.11 -19.18
N ASN A 83 -8.87 4.01 -20.14
CA ASN A 83 -7.80 4.63 -20.92
C ASN A 83 -6.93 5.56 -20.08
N ASP A 84 -7.53 6.27 -19.11
CA ASP A 84 -6.79 7.16 -18.21
C ASP A 84 -5.88 6.35 -17.26
N VAL A 85 -6.36 5.19 -16.79
CA VAL A 85 -5.55 4.28 -15.96
C VAL A 85 -4.35 3.75 -16.75
N ILE A 86 -4.59 3.28 -17.98
CA ILE A 86 -3.53 2.79 -18.87
C ILE A 86 -2.55 3.92 -19.19
N HIS A 87 -3.04 5.12 -19.48
CA HIS A 87 -2.18 6.28 -19.74
C HIS A 87 -1.28 6.59 -18.56
N GLY A 88 -1.82 6.61 -17.33
CA GLY A 88 -1.01 6.82 -16.13
C GLY A 88 0.03 5.72 -15.93
N LEU A 89 -0.31 4.46 -16.19
CA LEU A 89 0.64 3.34 -16.09
C LEU A 89 1.78 3.43 -17.12
N GLU A 90 1.51 3.90 -18.35
CA GLU A 90 2.57 4.19 -19.33
C GLU A 90 3.51 5.29 -18.85
N GLN A 91 2.98 6.32 -18.17
CA GLN A 91 3.82 7.36 -17.57
C GLN A 91 4.67 6.79 -16.43
N ILE A 92 4.08 5.98 -15.53
CA ILE A 92 4.82 5.32 -14.43
C ILE A 92 5.92 4.43 -14.98
N LYS A 93 5.64 3.63 -16.02
CA LYS A 93 6.63 2.77 -16.67
C LYS A 93 7.86 3.52 -17.17
N SER A 94 7.70 4.80 -17.56
CA SER A 94 8.82 5.63 -18.03
C SER A 94 9.73 6.16 -16.92
N VAL A 95 9.25 6.16 -15.67
CA VAL A 95 9.97 6.72 -14.51
C VAL A 95 10.32 5.68 -13.45
N GLU A 96 9.60 4.56 -13.39
CA GLU A 96 9.84 3.44 -12.47
C GLU A 96 10.37 2.21 -13.24
N PRO A 97 11.70 1.98 -13.26
CA PRO A 97 12.28 0.86 -14.02
C PRO A 97 11.83 -0.51 -13.49
N ASP A 98 11.55 -0.60 -12.18
CA ASP A 98 11.13 -1.84 -11.51
C ASP A 98 9.62 -2.08 -11.57
N LEU A 99 8.86 -1.29 -12.36
CA LEU A 99 7.42 -1.48 -12.48
C LEU A 99 7.05 -2.91 -12.88
N GLY A 100 7.79 -3.51 -13.81
CA GLY A 100 7.55 -4.89 -14.24
C GLY A 100 7.72 -5.94 -13.14
N ASN A 101 8.43 -5.59 -12.06
CA ASN A 101 8.81 -6.45 -10.94
C ASN A 101 7.83 -6.35 -9.75
N ILE A 102 6.72 -5.60 -9.86
CA ILE A 102 5.77 -5.52 -8.75
C ILE A 102 5.22 -6.90 -8.36
N GLU A 103 5.14 -7.12 -7.04
CA GLU A 103 4.57 -8.35 -6.47
C GLU A 103 3.12 -8.17 -6.04
N LEU A 104 2.68 -6.91 -5.89
CA LEU A 104 1.33 -6.60 -5.46
C LEU A 104 0.79 -5.35 -6.15
N LEU A 105 -0.40 -5.48 -6.75
CA LEU A 105 -1.22 -4.37 -7.22
C LEU A 105 -2.40 -4.16 -6.26
N VAL A 106 -2.41 -3.05 -5.54
CA VAL A 106 -3.49 -2.67 -4.62
C VAL A 106 -4.40 -1.64 -5.30
N ALA A 107 -5.56 -2.07 -5.75
CA ALA A 107 -6.53 -1.21 -6.40
C ALA A 107 -7.95 -1.76 -6.25
N THR A 108 -8.96 -0.92 -6.39
CA THR A 108 -10.36 -1.38 -6.48
C THR A 108 -10.57 -2.22 -7.75
N SER A 109 -11.64 -3.01 -7.83
CA SER A 109 -11.92 -3.85 -9.01
C SER A 109 -11.94 -3.05 -10.32
N ALA A 110 -12.50 -1.84 -10.30
CA ALA A 110 -12.56 -0.96 -11.47
C ALA A 110 -11.18 -0.45 -11.95
N LEU A 111 -10.23 -0.25 -11.03
CA LEU A 111 -8.86 0.20 -11.32
C LEU A 111 -7.90 -0.96 -11.61
N SER A 112 -8.08 -2.08 -10.90
CA SER A 112 -7.24 -3.27 -11.05
C SER A 112 -7.47 -3.95 -12.40
N ALA A 113 -8.70 -4.00 -12.92
CA ALA A 113 -8.99 -4.61 -14.21
C ALA A 113 -8.15 -4.03 -15.37
N PRO A 114 -8.13 -2.71 -15.64
CA PRO A 114 -7.26 -2.14 -16.66
C PRO A 114 -5.77 -2.23 -16.30
N GLY A 115 -5.41 -2.12 -15.02
CA GLY A 115 -4.03 -2.30 -14.57
C GLY A 115 -3.48 -3.69 -14.92
N ARG A 116 -4.25 -4.75 -14.68
CA ARG A 116 -3.86 -6.13 -15.04
C ARG A 116 -3.65 -6.31 -16.53
N LYS A 117 -4.57 -5.79 -17.36
CA LYS A 117 -4.41 -5.84 -18.83
C LYS A 117 -3.11 -5.18 -19.27
N PHE A 118 -2.79 -4.04 -18.66
CA PHE A 118 -1.51 -3.36 -18.90
C PHE A 118 -0.32 -4.25 -18.51
N PHE A 119 -0.32 -4.82 -17.30
CA PHE A 119 0.77 -5.69 -16.87
C PHE A 119 0.98 -6.88 -17.78
N ILE A 120 -0.06 -7.65 -18.10
CA ILE A 120 0.02 -8.82 -19.00
C ILE A 120 0.58 -8.44 -20.38
N LYS A 121 0.16 -7.29 -20.91
CA LYS A 121 0.60 -6.81 -22.24
C LYS A 121 2.06 -6.37 -22.25
N HIS A 122 2.55 -5.78 -21.16
CA HIS A 122 3.85 -5.10 -21.14
C HIS A 122 4.95 -5.82 -20.35
N PHE A 123 4.59 -6.73 -19.47
CA PHE A 123 5.50 -7.48 -18.60
C PHE A 123 4.98 -8.92 -18.52
N THR A 124 5.82 -9.92 -18.79
CA THR A 124 5.42 -11.33 -18.86
C THR A 124 4.87 -11.86 -17.53
N ARG A 125 3.60 -11.58 -17.24
CA ARG A 125 2.88 -11.88 -16.00
C ARG A 125 1.65 -12.73 -16.33
N SER A 126 1.33 -13.72 -15.49
CA SER A 126 0.12 -14.54 -15.63
C SER A 126 -1.08 -13.92 -14.91
N GLU A 127 -2.29 -14.31 -15.31
CA GLU A 127 -3.55 -13.84 -14.69
C GLU A 127 -3.83 -14.43 -13.30
N ASP A 128 -3.06 -15.44 -12.88
CA ASP A 128 -3.45 -16.37 -11.81
C ASP A 128 -3.33 -15.80 -10.37
N TYR A 129 -2.79 -14.59 -10.21
CA TYR A 129 -2.47 -14.02 -8.88
C TYR A 129 -3.49 -12.99 -8.38
N ASN A 130 -4.78 -13.25 -8.60
CA ASN A 130 -5.85 -12.38 -8.10
C ASN A 130 -6.36 -12.86 -6.74
N VAL A 131 -5.92 -12.21 -5.67
CA VAL A 131 -6.46 -12.42 -4.31
C VAL A 131 -7.29 -11.20 -3.95
N GLU A 132 -8.59 -11.41 -3.71
CA GLU A 132 -9.47 -10.35 -3.23
C GLU A 132 -9.07 -9.98 -1.79
N CYS A 133 -8.82 -8.69 -1.56
CA CYS A 133 -8.45 -8.14 -0.27
C CYS A 133 -9.51 -7.15 0.20
N ASN A 134 -10.01 -7.33 1.42
CA ASN A 134 -10.92 -6.39 2.05
C ASN A 134 -10.14 -5.39 2.91
N ASN A 135 -10.36 -4.10 2.70
CA ASN A 135 -9.79 -3.06 3.53
C ASN A 135 -10.76 -2.71 4.67
N PHE A 136 -10.35 -2.97 5.92
CA PHE A 136 -11.13 -2.63 7.10
C PHE A 136 -10.72 -1.26 7.61
N CYS A 137 -11.60 -0.27 7.47
CA CYS A 137 -11.41 1.06 8.02
C CYS A 137 -12.25 1.23 9.29
N LEU A 138 -11.59 1.45 10.43
CA LEU A 138 -12.26 1.79 11.68
C LEU A 138 -12.45 3.31 11.77
N PRO A 139 -13.70 3.83 11.79
CA PRO A 139 -13.93 5.26 11.95
C PRO A 139 -13.56 5.71 13.36
N LEU A 140 -13.10 6.97 13.51
CA LEU A 140 -12.76 7.53 14.82
C LEU A 140 -13.93 7.50 15.82
N SER A 141 -15.17 7.58 15.32
CA SER A 141 -16.37 7.46 16.15
C SER A 141 -16.50 6.09 16.84
N ALA A 142 -15.92 5.02 16.30
CA ALA A 142 -15.95 3.69 16.90
C ALA A 142 -15.02 3.57 18.13
N GLN A 143 -14.07 4.48 18.30
CA GLN A 143 -13.05 4.38 19.36
C GLN A 143 -13.66 4.37 20.77
N ALA A 144 -14.70 5.17 21.00
CA ALA A 144 -15.38 5.22 22.29
C ALA A 144 -16.10 3.90 22.63
N GLU A 145 -16.75 3.28 21.64
CA GLU A 145 -17.41 1.99 21.83
C GLU A 145 -16.40 0.85 22.06
N ILE A 146 -15.31 0.85 21.28
CA ILE A 146 -14.20 -0.10 21.45
C ILE A 146 -13.63 0.01 22.86
N GLN A 147 -13.34 1.22 23.34
CA GLN A 147 -12.81 1.44 24.68
C GLN A 147 -13.75 0.94 25.76
N LYS A 148 -15.07 1.16 25.61
CA LYS A 148 -16.09 0.65 26.54
C LYS A 148 -16.11 -0.88 26.61
N LYS A 149 -15.91 -1.57 25.48
CA LYS A 149 -15.87 -3.04 25.42
C LYS A 149 -14.56 -3.60 25.99
N ILE A 150 -13.42 -2.98 25.67
CA ILE A 150 -12.09 -3.40 26.14
C ILE A 150 -11.97 -3.22 27.65
N GLY A 151 -12.52 -2.13 28.22
CA GLY A 151 -12.47 -1.88 29.67
C GLY A 151 -13.12 -2.98 30.52
N GLY A 152 -13.94 -3.86 29.94
CA GLY A 152 -14.53 -5.02 30.61
C GLY A 152 -13.81 -6.35 30.36
N MET A 153 -12.74 -6.38 29.56
CA MET A 153 -11.98 -7.59 29.26
C MET A 153 -10.78 -7.72 30.19
N THR A 154 -10.62 -8.89 30.81
CA THR A 154 -9.45 -9.22 31.63
C THR A 154 -8.57 -10.21 30.87
N LEU A 155 -7.26 -9.96 30.84
CA LEU A 155 -6.30 -10.91 30.30
C LEU A 155 -6.28 -12.16 31.20
N PRO A 156 -6.37 -13.39 30.65
CA PRO A 156 -6.25 -14.59 31.47
C PRO A 156 -4.89 -14.66 32.17
N SER A 157 -4.84 -15.25 33.38
CA SER A 157 -3.66 -15.23 34.27
C SER A 157 -2.38 -15.81 33.67
N ASP A 158 -2.51 -16.68 32.67
CA ASP A 158 -1.39 -17.39 32.05
C ASP A 158 -0.73 -16.57 30.93
N PHE A 159 -1.26 -15.37 30.63
CA PHE A 159 -0.77 -14.51 29.56
C PHE A 159 -0.27 -13.17 30.10
N SER A 160 0.72 -12.61 29.41
CA SER A 160 1.22 -11.25 29.63
C SER A 160 1.34 -10.52 28.30
N ILE A 161 1.08 -9.22 28.29
CA ILE A 161 1.27 -8.36 27.11
C ILE A 161 2.53 -7.52 27.31
N GLY A 162 3.38 -7.48 26.27
CA GLY A 162 4.60 -6.67 26.24
C GLY A 162 4.92 -6.23 24.82
N SER A 163 5.92 -5.36 24.68
CA SER A 163 6.42 -4.95 23.35
C SER A 163 7.13 -6.13 22.66
N THR A 164 6.88 -6.28 21.35
CA THR A 164 7.59 -7.25 20.51
C THR A 164 9.09 -6.96 20.50
N ARG A 165 9.91 -7.96 20.84
CA ARG A 165 11.38 -7.87 20.78
C ARG A 165 11.88 -8.33 19.42
N LEU A 166 13.10 -7.93 19.07
CA LEU A 166 13.74 -8.40 17.84
C LEU A 166 13.84 -9.94 17.77
N SER A 167 14.08 -10.59 18.91
CA SER A 167 14.13 -12.05 19.02
C SER A 167 12.80 -12.74 18.71
N ASP A 168 11.67 -12.03 18.83
CA ASP A 168 10.35 -12.60 18.56
C ASP A 168 10.05 -12.65 17.05
N SER A 169 10.86 -11.99 16.21
CA SER A 169 10.70 -11.95 14.74
C SER A 169 10.75 -13.34 14.10
N GLU A 170 11.69 -14.19 14.54
CA GLU A 170 11.85 -15.56 14.04
C GLU A 170 10.61 -16.40 14.34
N ILE A 171 10.07 -16.26 15.56
CA ILE A 171 8.86 -16.97 16.00
C ILE A 171 7.66 -16.52 15.16
N VAL A 172 7.44 -15.22 15.02
CA VAL A 172 6.33 -14.70 14.22
C VAL A 172 6.43 -15.14 12.76
N ASN A 173 7.61 -14.99 12.16
CA ASN A 173 7.83 -15.38 10.76
C ASN A 173 7.59 -16.88 10.53
N SER A 174 7.95 -17.75 11.50
CA SER A 174 7.70 -19.19 11.40
C SER A 174 6.21 -19.58 11.33
N THR A 175 5.30 -18.67 11.74
CA THR A 175 3.85 -18.91 11.66
C THR A 175 3.23 -18.55 10.31
N TRP A 176 3.97 -17.86 9.44
CA TRP A 176 3.45 -17.43 8.15
C TRP A 176 3.59 -18.56 7.12
N LYS A 177 2.46 -19.00 6.57
CA LYS A 177 2.38 -20.10 5.59
C LYS A 177 3.33 -19.95 4.39
N PHE A 178 3.66 -18.71 4.03
CA PHE A 178 4.48 -18.37 2.86
C PHE A 178 5.75 -17.57 3.24
N ALA A 179 6.17 -17.60 4.50
CA ALA A 179 7.43 -16.97 4.90
C ALA A 179 8.65 -17.73 4.36
N SER A 180 9.69 -16.97 4.01
CA SER A 180 11.02 -17.51 3.72
C SER A 180 12.02 -17.13 4.83
N PRO A 181 13.11 -17.90 5.02
CA PRO A 181 14.18 -17.54 5.95
C PRO A 181 14.83 -16.19 5.62
N GLU A 182 14.87 -15.78 4.34
CA GLU A 182 15.38 -14.47 3.93
C GLU A 182 14.59 -13.31 4.57
N THR A 183 13.30 -13.53 4.89
CA THR A 183 12.44 -12.53 5.53
C THR A 183 12.90 -12.15 6.95
N ILE A 184 13.68 -13.01 7.63
CA ILE A 184 14.24 -12.76 8.97
C ILE A 184 15.62 -12.11 8.91
N LEU A 185 16.46 -12.57 7.96
CA LEU A 185 17.86 -12.14 7.84
C LEU A 185 18.02 -10.64 7.60
N GLN A 186 16.96 -10.00 7.09
CA GLN A 186 16.86 -8.57 6.82
C GLN A 186 16.66 -7.69 8.08
N THR A 187 16.48 -8.31 9.26
CA THR A 187 16.26 -7.63 10.56
C THR A 187 17.49 -7.62 11.47
N LYS A 188 18.56 -8.34 11.11
CA LYS A 188 19.84 -8.39 11.83
C LYS A 188 20.82 -7.38 11.23
#